data_AF-A0A0M8TNT7-F1
#
_entry.id   AF-A0A0M8TNT7-F1
#
_cell.length_a   1.000
_cell.length_b   1.000
_cell.length_c   1.000
_cell.angle_alpha   90.00
_cell.angle_beta   90.00
_cell.angle_gamma   90.00
#
_symmetry.space_group_name_H-M   'P 1'
#
loop_
_entity.id
_entity.type
_entity.pdbx_description
1 polymer ?
#
loop_
_entity_poly.entity_id
_entity_poly.type
_entity_poly.pdbx_seq_one_letter_code
_entity_poly.pdbx_strand_id
1 'polypeptide(L)'
;MKRLPVIGVLCATAVFGLTACSDDSSSPAEEATKAATELCSDLTGLKADNAKLKALNPSSATKDQIKDAVQAVQDDWNSVKENTKQLKEAEASAIKSAAENLKKSYESLPGDTTGQNAMTQLQPQIQQLDAATTAATTRLKC
;
A
#
# COMPACT_ATOMS: atom_id res chain seq x y z
N MET A 1 -33.12 57.38 -4.99
CA MET A 1 -33.96 56.95 -6.12
C MET A 1 -33.09 56.87 -7.37
N LYS A 2 -33.01 55.69 -8.03
CA LYS A 2 -32.96 55.47 -9.49
C LYS A 2 -31.83 56.23 -10.25
N ARG A 3 -30.88 55.62 -10.98
CA ARG A 3 -30.94 54.48 -11.93
C ARG A 3 -29.53 53.96 -12.27
N LEU A 4 -29.40 52.64 -12.46
CA LEU A 4 -28.38 52.01 -13.32
C LEU A 4 -28.83 52.16 -14.79
N PRO A 5 -27.94 52.17 -15.80
CA PRO A 5 -27.82 50.96 -16.67
C PRO A 5 -26.50 50.80 -17.49
N VAL A 6 -26.46 49.68 -18.25
CA VAL A 6 -25.72 49.40 -19.52
C VAL A 6 -24.30 48.80 -19.38
N ILE A 7 -24.12 47.46 -19.47
CA ILE A 7 -23.96 46.61 -20.68
C ILE A 7 -22.62 46.83 -21.41
N GLY A 8 -21.79 45.79 -21.45
CA GLY A 8 -20.62 45.65 -22.31
C GLY A 8 -20.36 44.17 -22.62
N VAL A 9 -20.93 43.69 -23.73
CA VAL A 9 -20.67 42.41 -24.40
C VAL A 9 -19.34 42.49 -25.15
N LEU A 10 -18.49 41.47 -25.09
CA LEU A 10 -17.67 41.09 -26.26
C LEU A 10 -17.16 39.65 -26.21
N CYS A 11 -17.38 38.98 -27.34
CA CYS A 11 -17.24 37.56 -27.61
C CYS A 11 -15.82 37.13 -27.96
N ALA A 12 -15.55 35.85 -27.66
CA ALA A 12 -14.89 34.83 -28.48
C ALA A 12 -13.49 35.08 -29.08
N THR A 13 -12.55 34.20 -28.73
CA THR A 13 -11.85 33.36 -29.72
C THR A 13 -11.47 32.02 -29.12
N ALA A 14 -12.10 30.96 -29.63
CA ALA A 14 -11.66 29.58 -29.48
C ALA A 14 -10.53 29.31 -30.48
N VAL A 15 -9.38 28.83 -30.01
CA VAL A 15 -8.42 28.06 -30.81
C VAL A 15 -7.88 26.94 -29.92
N PHE A 16 -8.72 25.93 -29.64
CA PHE A 16 -8.19 24.63 -29.22
C PHE A 16 -7.78 23.90 -30.49
N GLY A 17 -6.48 23.98 -30.80
CA GLY A 17 -5.83 23.13 -31.79
C GLY A 17 -5.91 21.68 -31.33
N LEU A 18 -6.97 20.99 -31.73
CA LEU A 18 -7.07 19.53 -31.64
C LEU A 18 -6.31 18.92 -32.81
N THR A 19 -4.99 18.84 -32.67
CA THR A 19 -4.13 18.03 -33.54
C THR A 19 -3.18 17.20 -32.68
N ALA A 20 -3.66 16.05 -32.22
CA ALA A 20 -2.85 14.84 -31.98
C ALA A 20 -3.78 13.72 -31.48
N CYS A 21 -4.46 13.06 -32.43
CA CYS A 21 -4.86 11.67 -32.25
C CYS A 21 -3.65 10.79 -32.60
N SER A 22 -3.50 9.69 -31.88
CA SER A 22 -2.40 8.71 -31.90
C SER A 22 -1.32 8.99 -30.85
N ASP A 23 -1.69 8.81 -29.60
CA ASP A 23 -0.76 8.18 -28.67
C ASP A 23 -1.58 7.24 -27.79
N ASP A 24 -1.07 6.06 -27.53
CA ASP A 24 -1.59 5.05 -26.60
C ASP A 24 -1.44 5.54 -25.14
N SER A 25 -1.59 6.86 -24.94
CA SER A 25 -1.39 7.57 -23.69
C SER A 25 -2.72 7.57 -22.94
N SER A 26 -2.81 6.67 -21.97
CA SER A 26 -3.89 6.66 -20.98
C SER A 26 -4.10 8.06 -20.43
N SER A 27 -5.35 8.48 -20.27
CA SER A 27 -5.63 9.77 -19.65
C SER A 27 -5.16 9.79 -18.19
N PRO A 28 -4.82 10.96 -17.61
CA PRO A 28 -4.41 11.03 -16.20
C PRO A 28 -5.41 10.42 -15.21
N ALA A 29 -6.70 10.40 -15.56
CA ALA A 29 -7.76 9.77 -14.76
C ALA A 29 -7.72 8.23 -14.82
N GLU A 30 -7.39 7.65 -15.97
CA GLU A 30 -7.21 6.21 -16.14
C GLU A 30 -5.96 5.73 -15.40
N GLU A 31 -4.86 6.47 -15.49
CA GLU A 31 -3.62 6.16 -14.74
C GLU A 31 -3.84 6.19 -13.22
N ALA A 32 -4.57 7.19 -12.71
CA ALA A 32 -4.89 7.27 -11.29
C ALA A 32 -5.76 6.09 -10.82
N THR A 33 -6.71 5.65 -11.66
CA THR A 33 -7.59 4.51 -11.37
C THR A 33 -6.81 3.19 -11.36
N LYS A 34 -5.88 3.02 -12.32
CA LYS A 34 -4.98 1.87 -12.39
C LYS A 34 -4.09 1.79 -11.16
N ALA A 35 -3.43 2.89 -10.78
CA ALA A 35 -2.58 2.95 -9.61
C ALA A 35 -3.33 2.65 -8.30
N ALA A 36 -4.59 3.09 -8.17
CA ALA A 36 -5.42 2.75 -7.02
C ALA A 36 -5.77 1.25 -6.97
N THR A 37 -6.05 0.64 -8.13
CA THR A 37 -6.35 -0.80 -8.24
C THR A 37 -5.12 -1.65 -7.93
N GLU A 38 -3.96 -1.25 -8.47
CA GLU A 38 -2.66 -1.89 -8.19
C GLU A 38 -2.34 -1.82 -6.69
N LEU A 39 -2.47 -0.65 -6.07
CA LEU A 39 -2.28 -0.53 -4.62
C LEU A 39 -3.23 -1.42 -3.82
N CYS A 40 -4.50 -1.54 -4.22
CA CYS A 40 -5.44 -2.45 -3.55
C CYS A 40 -4.98 -3.91 -3.66
N SER A 41 -4.49 -4.32 -4.82
CA SER A 41 -3.92 -5.65 -5.03
C SER A 41 -2.71 -5.88 -4.13
N ASP A 42 -1.76 -4.94 -4.11
CA ASP A 42 -0.54 -5.01 -3.32
C ASP A 42 -0.85 -5.08 -1.82
N LEU A 43 -1.77 -4.24 -1.32
CA LEU A 43 -2.19 -4.27 0.09
C LEU A 43 -2.88 -5.58 0.47
N THR A 44 -3.65 -6.15 -0.45
CA THR A 44 -4.33 -7.44 -0.22
C THR A 44 -3.32 -8.58 -0.20
N GLY A 45 -2.32 -8.56 -1.09
CA GLY A 45 -1.18 -9.48 -1.07
C GLY A 45 -0.45 -9.41 0.26
N LEU A 46 -0.01 -8.21 0.65
CA LEU A 46 0.68 -7.98 1.91
C LEU A 46 -0.10 -8.48 3.12
N LYS A 47 -1.41 -8.25 3.15
CA LYS A 47 -2.30 -8.75 4.20
C LYS A 47 -2.39 -10.28 4.19
N ALA A 48 -2.50 -10.90 3.01
CA ALA A 48 -2.58 -12.35 2.87
C ALA A 48 -1.29 -13.04 3.33
N ASP A 49 -0.12 -12.54 2.94
CA ASP A 49 1.16 -13.13 3.33
C ASP A 49 1.49 -12.90 4.79
N ASN A 50 1.10 -11.76 5.36
CA ASN A 50 1.15 -11.55 6.81
C ASN A 50 0.22 -12.50 7.57
N ALA A 51 -0.96 -12.82 7.02
CA ALA A 51 -1.86 -13.83 7.58
C ALA A 51 -1.28 -15.26 7.48
N LYS A 52 -0.60 -15.61 6.38
CA LYS A 52 0.11 -16.89 6.25
C LYS A 52 1.23 -17.01 7.29
N LEU A 53 2.02 -15.95 7.48
CA LEU A 53 3.04 -15.89 8.52
C LEU A 53 2.40 -16.10 9.91
N LYS A 54 1.33 -15.38 10.22
CA LYS A 54 0.56 -15.52 11.47
C LYS A 54 0.01 -16.94 11.69
N ALA A 55 -0.32 -17.65 10.62
CA ALA A 55 -0.92 -18.98 10.65
C ALA A 55 0.10 -20.13 10.75
N LEU A 56 1.40 -19.83 10.70
CA LEU A 56 2.43 -20.84 10.89
C LEU A 56 2.26 -21.51 12.27
N ASN A 57 2.24 -22.85 12.28
CA ASN A 57 2.15 -23.59 13.53
C ASN A 57 3.46 -23.46 14.33
N PRO A 58 3.47 -22.78 15.50
CA PRO A 58 4.69 -22.52 16.24
C PRO A 58 5.40 -23.79 16.74
N SER A 59 4.68 -24.90 16.89
CA SER A 59 5.27 -26.16 17.39
C SER A 59 6.06 -26.94 16.32
N SER A 60 5.85 -26.63 15.04
CA SER A 60 6.46 -27.37 13.92
C SER A 60 7.10 -26.47 12.87
N ALA A 61 6.87 -25.16 12.91
CA ALA A 61 7.48 -24.21 12.00
C ALA A 61 9.00 -24.23 12.12
N THR A 62 9.68 -24.46 11.02
CA THR A 62 11.14 -24.35 10.94
C THR A 62 11.54 -22.87 10.80
N LYS A 63 12.80 -22.58 11.12
CA LYS A 63 13.35 -21.24 10.90
C LYS A 63 13.28 -20.82 9.42
N ASP A 64 13.50 -21.76 8.51
CA ASP A 64 13.40 -21.50 7.07
C ASP A 64 11.97 -21.18 6.64
N GLN A 65 10.95 -21.88 7.17
CA GLN A 65 9.55 -21.55 6.88
C GLN A 65 9.17 -20.16 7.38
N ILE A 66 9.69 -19.76 8.54
CA ILE A 66 9.49 -18.40 9.08
C ILE A 66 10.23 -17.38 8.20
N LYS A 67 11.47 -17.69 7.78
CA LYS A 67 12.25 -16.85 6.87
C LYS A 67 11.50 -16.58 5.57
N ASP A 68 11.01 -17.64 4.94
CA ASP A 68 10.32 -17.57 3.65
C ASP A 68 9.03 -16.77 3.79
N ALA A 69 8.27 -16.98 4.86
CA ALA A 69 7.05 -16.21 5.14
C ALA A 69 7.35 -14.72 5.44
N VAL A 70 8.42 -14.41 6.18
CA VAL A 70 8.86 -13.03 6.40
C VAL A 70 9.33 -12.40 5.09
N GLN A 71 10.06 -13.13 4.24
CA GLN A 71 10.51 -12.63 2.94
C GLN A 71 9.32 -12.31 2.04
N ALA A 72 8.32 -13.18 1.97
CA ALA A 72 7.11 -12.95 1.18
C ALA A 72 6.39 -11.66 1.62
N VAL A 73 6.26 -11.44 2.94
CA VAL A 73 5.75 -10.18 3.50
C VAL A 73 6.60 -8.97 3.09
N GLN A 74 7.92 -9.11 3.02
CA GLN A 74 8.80 -8.01 2.57
C GLN A 74 8.70 -7.73 1.07
N ASP A 75 8.52 -8.77 0.26
CA ASP A 75 8.35 -8.64 -1.18
C ASP A 75 7.04 -7.90 -1.49
N ASP A 76 5.94 -8.29 -0.86
CA ASP A 76 4.66 -7.57 -0.98
C ASP A 76 4.74 -6.14 -0.43
N TRP A 77 5.51 -5.92 0.65
CA TRP A 77 5.75 -4.57 1.15
C TRP A 77 6.51 -3.71 0.12
N ASN A 78 7.48 -4.28 -0.61
CA ASN A 78 8.18 -3.55 -1.67
C ASN A 78 7.22 -3.14 -2.79
N SER A 79 6.28 -4.00 -3.19
CA SER A 79 5.22 -3.66 -4.14
C SER A 79 4.31 -2.53 -3.64
N VAL A 80 3.81 -2.64 -2.40
CA VAL A 80 3.00 -1.57 -1.78
C VAL A 80 3.77 -0.24 -1.77
N LYS A 81 5.05 -0.27 -1.42
CA LYS A 81 5.92 0.91 -1.29
C LYS A 81 5.99 1.70 -2.60
N GLU A 82 6.05 1.03 -3.75
CA GLU A 82 6.09 1.66 -5.08
C GLU A 82 4.81 2.46 -5.37
N ASN A 83 3.67 2.04 -4.81
CA ASN A 83 2.35 2.63 -5.04
C ASN A 83 1.80 3.43 -3.85
N THR A 84 2.63 3.75 -2.84
CA THR A 84 2.22 4.47 -1.61
C THR A 84 1.65 5.86 -1.82
N LYS A 85 1.76 6.47 -3.01
CA LYS A 85 1.27 7.84 -3.29
C LYS A 85 -0.23 8.02 -3.08
N GLN A 86 -1.02 6.94 -3.14
CA GLN A 86 -2.46 6.96 -2.88
C GLN A 86 -2.81 6.78 -1.38
N LEU A 87 -1.80 6.52 -0.53
CA LEU A 87 -1.95 6.44 0.92
C LEU A 87 -1.82 7.82 1.56
N LYS A 88 -2.51 8.05 2.69
CA LYS A 88 -2.13 9.17 3.55
C LYS A 88 -0.77 8.86 4.15
N GLU A 89 0.01 9.91 4.40
CA GLU A 89 1.35 9.81 4.97
C GLU A 89 1.39 8.98 6.26
N ALA A 90 0.40 9.16 7.15
CA ALA A 90 0.30 8.42 8.40
C ALA A 90 0.11 6.90 8.16
N GLU A 91 -0.61 6.51 7.12
CA GLU A 91 -0.91 5.10 6.81
C GLU A 91 0.28 4.44 6.11
N ALA A 92 0.88 5.14 5.14
CA ALA A 92 2.14 4.72 4.53
C ALA A 92 3.22 4.52 5.60
N SER A 93 3.32 5.45 6.55
CA SER A 93 4.28 5.38 7.67
C SER A 93 3.97 4.23 8.63
N ALA A 94 2.71 3.96 8.93
CA ALA A 94 2.30 2.85 9.78
C ALA A 94 2.64 1.49 9.15
N ILE A 95 2.28 1.30 7.87
CA ILE A 95 2.59 0.06 7.14
C ILE A 95 4.10 -0.12 7.02
N LYS A 96 4.83 0.93 6.61
CA LYS A 96 6.29 0.94 6.52
C LYS A 96 6.94 0.53 7.84
N SER A 97 6.55 1.18 8.93
CA SER A 97 7.14 0.92 10.24
C SER A 97 6.88 -0.52 10.68
N ALA A 98 5.66 -1.03 10.48
CA ALA A 98 5.31 -2.40 10.84
C ALA A 98 6.10 -3.43 10.00
N ALA A 99 6.16 -3.24 8.68
CA ALA A 99 6.90 -4.15 7.78
C ALA A 99 8.41 -4.13 8.04
N GLU A 100 9.02 -2.95 8.19
CA GLU A 100 10.46 -2.84 8.49
C GLU A 100 10.81 -3.36 9.88
N ASN A 101 9.95 -3.13 10.88
CA ASN A 101 10.16 -3.66 12.22
C ASN A 101 9.99 -5.19 12.26
N LEU A 102 9.08 -5.76 11.48
CA LEU A 102 8.95 -7.21 11.35
C LEU A 102 10.26 -7.82 10.81
N LYS A 103 10.79 -7.27 9.72
CA LYS A 103 12.08 -7.68 9.15
C LYS A 103 13.21 -7.59 10.17
N LYS A 104 13.36 -6.44 10.83
CA LYS A 104 14.40 -6.22 11.85
C LYS A 104 14.27 -7.19 13.02
N SER A 105 13.04 -7.45 13.46
CA SER A 105 12.78 -8.39 14.57
C SER A 105 13.18 -9.80 14.18
N TYR A 106 12.88 -10.23 12.95
CA TYR A 106 13.33 -11.52 12.42
C TYR A 106 14.86 -11.61 12.29
N GLU A 107 15.51 -10.57 11.74
CA GLU A 107 16.97 -10.51 11.59
C GLU A 107 17.70 -10.49 12.93
N SER A 108 17.05 -10.03 14.00
CA SER A 108 17.62 -9.99 15.35
C SER A 108 17.46 -11.30 16.12
N LEU A 109 16.76 -12.30 15.57
CA LEU A 109 16.56 -13.58 16.25
C LEU A 109 17.88 -14.38 16.30
N PRO A 110 18.26 -14.92 17.47
CA PRO A 110 19.37 -15.85 17.59
C PRO A 110 19.31 -17.02 16.59
N GLY A 111 20.48 -17.52 16.19
CA GLY A 111 20.66 -18.62 15.25
C GLY A 111 19.83 -19.86 15.60
N ASP A 112 19.78 -20.17 16.88
CA ASP A 112 19.17 -21.32 17.55
C ASP A 112 17.74 -21.08 18.07
N THR A 113 17.13 -19.94 17.72
CA THR A 113 15.73 -19.64 18.11
C THR A 113 14.78 -20.70 17.55
N THR A 114 13.97 -21.29 18.42
CA THR A 114 12.91 -22.25 18.02
C THR A 114 11.78 -21.53 17.28
N GLY A 115 11.03 -22.26 16.44
CA GLY A 115 9.87 -21.70 15.75
C GLY A 115 8.86 -21.04 16.71
N GLN A 116 8.62 -21.67 17.86
CA GLN A 116 7.75 -21.12 18.90
C GLN A 116 8.23 -19.77 19.44
N ASN A 117 9.51 -19.66 19.79
CA ASN A 117 10.08 -18.43 20.31
C ASN A 117 10.14 -17.33 19.23
N ALA A 118 10.48 -17.70 18.00
CA ALA A 118 10.46 -16.80 16.86
C ALA A 118 9.06 -16.23 16.63
N MET A 119 8.03 -17.08 16.51
CA MET A 119 6.65 -16.63 16.33
C MET A 119 6.16 -15.75 17.47
N THR A 120 6.53 -16.06 18.72
CA THR A 120 6.19 -15.24 19.89
C THR A 120 6.83 -13.84 19.79
N GLN A 121 8.10 -13.76 19.39
CA GLN A 121 8.83 -12.50 19.26
C GLN A 121 8.35 -11.64 18.08
N LEU A 122 7.92 -12.26 16.99
CA LEU A 122 7.43 -11.56 15.79
C LEU A 122 5.95 -11.14 15.89
N GLN A 123 5.20 -11.73 16.80
CA GLN A 123 3.76 -11.50 16.97
C GLN A 123 3.36 -10.02 17.06
N PRO A 124 4.07 -9.14 17.81
CA PRO A 124 3.70 -7.73 17.89
C PRO A 124 3.73 -7.03 16.52
N GLN A 125 4.76 -7.29 15.71
CA GLN A 125 4.92 -6.67 14.40
C GLN A 125 3.95 -7.26 13.38
N ILE A 126 3.69 -8.57 13.43
CA ILE A 126 2.64 -9.23 12.64
C ILE A 126 1.28 -8.58 12.88
N GLN A 127 0.91 -8.34 14.15
CA GLN A 127 -0.35 -7.71 14.51
C GLN A 127 -0.41 -6.23 14.09
N GLN A 128 0.68 -5.49 14.26
CA GLN A 128 0.76 -4.10 13.79
C GLN A 128 0.58 -4.00 12.28
N LEU A 129 1.19 -4.91 11.52
CA LEU A 129 1.06 -4.94 10.07
C LEU A 129 -0.36 -5.30 9.64
N ASP A 130 -0.99 -6.29 10.28
CA ASP A 130 -2.40 -6.68 10.05
C ASP A 130 -3.36 -5.50 10.28
N ALA A 131 -3.16 -4.76 11.39
CA ALA A 131 -3.96 -3.58 11.71
C ALA A 131 -3.75 -2.44 10.69
N ALA A 132 -2.49 -2.14 10.35
CA ALA A 132 -2.16 -1.05 9.44
C ALA A 132 -2.67 -1.32 8.01
N THR A 133 -2.47 -2.54 7.50
CA THR A 133 -2.98 -2.96 6.18
C THR A 133 -4.50 -2.98 6.15
N THR A 134 -5.16 -3.50 7.19
CA THR A 134 -6.63 -3.49 7.28
C THR A 134 -7.22 -2.08 7.31
N ALA A 135 -6.58 -1.15 8.05
CA ALA A 135 -7.01 0.25 8.06
C ALA A 135 -6.88 0.88 6.67
N ALA A 136 -5.77 0.61 5.97
CA ALA A 136 -5.53 1.14 4.64
C ALA A 136 -6.49 0.58 3.59
N THR A 137 -6.72 -0.74 3.57
CA THR A 137 -7.67 -1.38 2.64
C THR A 137 -9.07 -0.83 2.87
N THR A 138 -9.53 -0.81 4.14
CA THR A 138 -10.87 -0.30 4.50
C THR A 138 -11.09 1.14 4.02
N ARG A 139 -10.11 2.03 4.19
CA ARG A 139 -10.21 3.42 3.74
C ARG A 139 -10.30 3.50 2.22
N LEU A 140 -9.45 2.77 1.52
CA LEU A 140 -9.40 2.73 0.06
C LEU A 140 -10.57 1.95 -0.55
N LYS A 141 -11.35 1.24 0.26
CA LYS A 141 -12.42 0.33 -0.16
C LYS A 141 -11.87 -0.81 -1.04
N CYS A 142 -10.68 -1.26 -0.69
CA CYS A 142 -10.25 -2.63 -0.88
C CYS A 142 -10.77 -3.45 0.33
#